data_AF-A0A7J3WMA1-F1
#
_entry.id   AF-A0A7J3WMA1-F1
#
_cell.length_a   1.000
_cell.length_b   1.000
_cell.length_c   1.000
_cell.angle_alpha   90.00
_cell.angle_beta   90.00
_cell.angle_gamma   90.00
#
_symmetry.space_group_name_H-M   'P 1'
#
loop_
_entity.id
_entity.type
_entity.pdbx_description
1 polymer ?
#
loop_
_entity_poly.entity_id
_entity_poly.type
_entity_poly.pdbx_seq_one_letter_code
_entity_poly.pdbx_strand_id
1 'polypeptide(L)'
;MRKRALLIGLLLLFSTMPLTHAAPVDIKYFYSTGCSHCRAVSGILDDVEEEYAGVVEIDRINVGLSENQYVWADYSSRFSLSGVPVLIINDQYKLAGDIRITYDNLVDLIEEVLSGIGAKGDEFYNKGVREMNKGEFESAIDYFEQALEIYELAGDEDKIDLTEDKIQDCHDFITAGEIYFEAELLYAEKEYGDAIPLYEEALTLYTDLGKTSLINNCEVRLRSCRFFVTYQDAMAAYDAKEWEEAITLFEEAKQYTSKKETLDAINEHISFCETQLSALELYGQAEEAFANGEYADAKQLYNDAATLIADPELKSDYNEKAALCDKFIVAHETYEYGVSLYEQGKNEQAIPVLKTAKEKFTELEDTQMAESAQEHADKAQQRIDEATQLQEEEQQERRRLIIASGIAGVIVVVALLVLLLTRRRPVVGGVDESENAPEHEEHER
;
A
#
# COMPACT_ATOMS: atom_id res chain seq x y z
N MET A 1 -33.32 -8.51 6.70
CA MET A 1 -33.99 -7.40 5.98
C MET A 1 -35.53 -7.35 6.09
N ARG A 2 -36.26 -8.40 6.53
CA ARG A 2 -37.75 -8.38 6.58
C ARG A 2 -38.41 -7.93 7.89
N LYS A 3 -37.65 -7.69 8.96
CA LYS A 3 -38.21 -7.26 10.27
C LYS A 3 -38.25 -5.73 10.47
N ARG A 4 -37.53 -4.94 9.65
CA ARG A 4 -37.52 -3.47 9.72
C ARG A 4 -38.73 -2.81 9.05
N ALA A 5 -39.41 -3.51 8.14
CA ALA A 5 -40.60 -2.99 7.44
C ALA A 5 -41.89 -3.01 8.29
N LEU A 6 -41.91 -3.77 9.39
CA LEU A 6 -43.12 -3.97 10.20
C LEU A 6 -43.24 -2.95 11.36
N LEU A 7 -42.14 -2.30 11.75
CA LEU A 7 -42.13 -1.22 12.75
C LEU A 7 -42.47 0.15 12.13
N ILE A 8 -42.09 0.39 10.88
CA ILE A 8 -42.40 1.63 10.14
C ILE A 8 -43.90 1.71 9.80
N GLY A 9 -44.56 0.56 9.59
CA GLY A 9 -46.00 0.51 9.32
C GLY A 9 -46.91 0.76 10.54
N LEU A 10 -46.40 0.61 11.77
CA LEU A 10 -47.18 0.85 13.00
C LEU A 10 -47.03 2.30 13.50
N LEU A 11 -45.91 2.96 13.19
CA LEU A 11 -45.65 4.37 13.52
C LEU A 11 -46.45 5.35 12.65
N LEU A 12 -46.81 4.98 11.42
CA LEU A 12 -47.61 5.81 10.51
C LEU A 12 -49.12 5.86 10.84
N LEU A 13 -49.62 5.01 11.75
CA LEU A 13 -51.04 4.99 12.16
C LEU A 13 -51.35 5.82 13.41
N PHE A 14 -50.32 6.36 14.09
CA PHE A 14 -50.49 7.29 15.22
C PHE A 14 -50.29 8.78 14.84
N SER A 15 -49.96 9.08 13.58
CA SER A 15 -49.60 10.43 13.09
C SER A 15 -50.79 11.34 12.74
N THR A 16 -52.03 11.00 13.08
CA THR A 16 -53.21 11.85 12.77
C THR A 16 -54.11 12.13 13.96
N MET A 17 -53.63 11.97 15.19
CA MET A 17 -54.28 12.70 16.29
C MET A 17 -53.70 14.11 16.28
N PRO A 18 -54.48 15.15 15.98
CA PRO A 18 -54.04 16.50 16.30
C PRO A 18 -53.80 16.51 17.80
N LEU A 19 -52.56 16.70 18.21
CA LEU A 19 -52.29 17.26 19.53
C LEU A 19 -52.97 18.63 19.49
N THR A 20 -54.19 18.71 20.02
CA THR A 20 -54.77 20.00 20.40
C THR A 20 -53.93 20.49 21.57
N HIS A 21 -52.77 21.07 21.26
CA HIS A 21 -51.99 21.86 22.19
C HIS A 21 -52.86 23.07 22.52
N ALA A 22 -53.14 23.31 23.80
CA ALA A 22 -53.88 24.49 24.22
C ALA A 22 -53.09 25.73 23.78
N ALA A 23 -53.75 26.72 23.17
CA ALA A 23 -53.03 27.89 22.71
C ALA A 23 -52.34 28.59 23.90
N PRO A 24 -51.08 29.04 23.74
CA PRO A 24 -50.34 29.71 24.81
C PRO A 24 -51.01 30.98 25.31
N VAL A 25 -51.82 31.60 24.47
CA VAL A 25 -52.61 32.78 24.81
C VAL A 25 -54.09 32.49 24.59
N ASP A 26 -54.79 32.22 25.69
CA ASP A 26 -56.24 32.08 25.75
C ASP A 26 -56.90 33.44 26.03
N ILE A 27 -57.78 33.87 25.15
CA ILE A 27 -58.49 35.15 25.23
C ILE A 27 -59.99 34.89 25.34
N LYS A 28 -60.55 35.15 26.51
CA LYS A 28 -62.01 35.16 26.72
C LYS A 28 -62.59 36.51 26.37
N TYR A 29 -63.30 36.58 25.25
CA TYR A 29 -63.98 37.77 24.77
C TYR A 29 -65.46 37.79 25.19
N PHE A 30 -65.78 38.60 26.19
CA PHE A 30 -67.15 38.81 26.65
C PHE A 30 -67.84 39.94 25.89
N TYR A 31 -68.94 39.61 25.20
CA TYR A 31 -69.67 40.55 24.33
C TYR A 31 -71.19 40.42 24.47
N SER A 32 -71.93 41.36 23.90
CA SER A 32 -73.40 41.27 23.79
C SER A 32 -73.87 41.67 22.39
N THR A 33 -74.87 40.95 21.87
CA THR A 33 -75.49 41.25 20.57
C THR A 33 -76.16 42.62 20.61
N GLY A 34 -75.81 43.48 19.64
CA GLY A 34 -76.34 44.85 19.55
C GLY A 34 -75.50 45.93 20.23
N CYS A 35 -74.41 45.57 20.91
CA CYS A 35 -73.46 46.54 21.45
C CYS A 35 -72.54 47.09 20.35
N SER A 36 -72.56 48.41 20.13
CA SER A 36 -71.72 49.09 19.13
C SER A 36 -70.22 48.96 19.41
N HIS A 37 -69.85 49.02 20.70
CA HIS A 37 -68.45 48.89 21.15
C HIS A 37 -67.92 47.46 20.95
N CYS A 38 -68.78 46.44 21.10
CA CYS A 38 -68.39 45.05 20.84
C CYS A 38 -68.07 44.83 19.36
N ARG A 39 -68.84 45.42 18.43
CA ARG A 39 -68.59 45.26 16.98
C ARG A 39 -67.20 45.74 16.56
N ALA A 40 -66.72 46.84 17.14
CA ALA A 40 -65.38 47.35 16.86
C ALA A 40 -64.29 46.39 17.35
N VAL A 41 -64.44 45.87 18.58
CA VAL A 41 -63.52 44.88 19.15
C VAL A 41 -63.53 43.57 18.37
N SER A 42 -64.69 43.11 17.89
CA SER A 42 -64.78 41.86 17.12
C SER A 42 -63.90 41.88 15.88
N GLY A 43 -63.84 43.01 15.15
CA GLY A 43 -62.95 43.12 13.97
C GLY A 43 -61.46 43.05 14.33
N ILE A 44 -61.05 43.67 15.44
CA ILE A 44 -59.67 43.58 15.95
C ILE A 44 -59.31 42.13 16.30
N LEU A 45 -60.24 41.40 16.91
CA LEU A 45 -60.01 39.99 17.26
C LEU A 45 -59.94 39.10 16.03
N ASP A 46 -60.70 39.41 14.97
CA ASP A 46 -60.60 38.67 13.70
C ASP A 46 -59.18 38.83 13.10
N ASP A 47 -58.62 40.05 13.13
CA ASP A 47 -57.25 40.31 12.66
C ASP A 47 -56.20 39.58 13.53
N VAL A 48 -56.33 39.61 14.86
CA VAL A 48 -55.42 38.93 15.79
C VAL A 48 -55.51 37.40 15.67
N GLU A 49 -56.70 36.85 15.50
CA GLU A 49 -56.90 35.41 15.35
C GLU A 49 -56.29 34.87 14.04
N GLU A 50 -56.27 35.70 12.99
CA GLU A 50 -55.58 35.38 11.73
C GLU A 50 -54.06 35.49 11.87
N GLU A 51 -53.56 36.57 12.46
CA GLU A 51 -52.11 36.84 12.56
C GLU A 51 -51.39 35.93 13.56
N TYR A 52 -52.03 35.61 14.68
CA TYR A 52 -51.50 34.75 15.74
C TYR A 52 -52.13 33.35 15.70
N ALA A 53 -52.52 32.89 14.51
CA ALA A 53 -53.13 31.58 14.33
C ALA A 53 -52.26 30.45 14.92
N GLY A 54 -52.86 29.65 15.80
CA GLY A 54 -52.18 28.56 16.51
C GLY A 54 -51.48 28.98 17.82
N VAL A 55 -51.28 30.27 18.04
CA VAL A 55 -50.68 30.86 19.26
C VAL A 55 -51.75 31.52 20.14
N VAL A 56 -52.77 32.11 19.53
CA VAL A 56 -53.90 32.73 20.23
C VAL A 56 -55.17 31.92 19.98
N GLU A 57 -55.89 31.58 21.06
CA GLU A 57 -57.24 31.02 21.01
C GLU A 57 -58.22 32.03 21.59
N ILE A 58 -59.31 32.31 20.87
CA ILE A 58 -60.29 33.34 21.27
C ILE A 58 -61.66 32.72 21.55
N ASP A 59 -61.99 32.62 22.83
CA ASP A 59 -63.29 32.20 23.31
C ASP A 59 -64.29 33.36 23.30
N ARG A 60 -65.19 33.38 22.30
CA ARG A 60 -66.19 34.45 22.14
C ARG A 60 -67.47 34.13 22.93
N ILE A 61 -67.67 34.81 24.07
CA ILE A 61 -68.73 34.54 25.04
C ILE A 61 -69.82 35.64 25.01
N ASN A 62 -71.02 35.29 24.51
CA ASN A 62 -72.16 36.21 24.51
C ASN A 62 -72.85 36.24 25.87
N VAL A 63 -72.73 37.34 26.62
CA VAL A 63 -73.28 37.48 27.98
C VAL A 63 -74.81 37.59 28.02
N GLY A 64 -75.46 37.82 26.87
CA GLY A 64 -76.91 37.87 26.75
C GLY A 64 -77.58 36.49 26.70
N LEU A 65 -76.81 35.41 26.49
CA LEU A 65 -77.31 34.04 26.45
C LEU A 65 -77.38 33.46 27.86
N SER A 66 -78.47 32.77 28.19
CA SER A 66 -78.69 32.19 29.52
C SER A 66 -77.62 31.19 29.94
N GLU A 67 -77.07 30.44 28.98
CA GLU A 67 -76.02 29.45 29.21
C GLU A 67 -74.68 30.07 29.66
N ASN A 68 -74.41 31.31 29.29
CA ASN A 68 -73.17 32.02 29.63
C ASN A 68 -73.27 32.82 30.93
N GLN A 69 -74.45 32.88 31.57
CA GLN A 69 -74.66 33.68 32.79
C GLN A 69 -73.75 33.27 33.94
N TYR A 70 -73.45 31.97 34.07
CA TYR A 70 -72.57 31.48 35.12
C TYR A 70 -71.12 31.92 34.89
N VAL A 71 -70.59 31.70 33.68
CA VAL A 71 -69.23 32.10 33.32
C VAL A 71 -69.08 33.62 33.44
N TRP A 72 -70.05 34.39 32.95
CA TRP A 72 -70.07 35.85 33.12
C TRP A 72 -70.08 36.26 34.59
N ALA A 73 -70.87 35.62 35.46
CA ALA A 73 -70.93 35.95 36.88
C ALA A 73 -69.60 35.65 37.60
N ASP A 74 -68.96 34.52 37.29
CA ASP A 74 -67.65 34.15 37.84
C ASP A 74 -66.58 35.19 37.49
N TYR A 75 -66.40 35.47 36.19
CA TYR A 75 -65.40 36.43 35.73
C TYR A 75 -65.73 37.86 36.15
N SER A 76 -67.01 38.23 36.18
CA SER A 76 -67.44 39.55 36.69
C SER A 76 -67.06 39.77 38.14
N SER A 77 -67.19 38.74 38.98
CA SER A 77 -66.79 38.80 40.39
C SER A 77 -65.26 38.82 40.53
N ARG A 78 -64.55 37.93 39.82
CA ARG A 78 -63.08 37.79 39.91
C ARG A 78 -62.35 39.04 39.44
N PHE A 79 -62.79 39.63 38.33
CA PHE A 79 -62.10 40.74 37.68
C PHE A 79 -62.79 42.09 37.85
N SER A 80 -63.87 42.16 38.65
CA SER A 80 -64.68 43.36 38.87
C SER A 80 -65.12 44.00 37.54
N LEU A 81 -65.90 43.24 36.76
CA LEU A 81 -66.39 43.67 35.44
C LEU A 81 -67.67 44.49 35.59
N SER A 82 -67.76 45.60 34.87
CA SER A 82 -68.90 46.53 34.93
C SER A 82 -69.73 46.61 33.64
N GLY A 83 -69.30 45.93 32.56
CA GLY A 83 -69.97 45.94 31.27
C GLY A 83 -69.14 45.22 30.20
N VAL A 84 -69.63 45.24 28.95
CA VAL A 84 -68.97 44.66 27.75
C VAL A 84 -68.68 45.76 26.72
N PRO A 85 -67.64 45.65 25.87
CA PRO A 85 -66.73 44.50 25.68
C PRO A 85 -65.63 44.39 26.74
N VAL A 86 -65.24 43.15 27.07
CA VAL A 86 -64.09 42.84 27.94
C VAL A 86 -63.32 41.65 27.36
N LEU A 87 -62.00 41.73 27.39
CA LEU A 87 -61.08 40.61 27.16
C LEU A 87 -60.45 40.20 28.49
N ILE A 88 -60.41 38.89 28.74
CA ILE A 88 -59.62 38.29 29.80
C ILE A 88 -58.58 37.38 29.14
N ILE A 89 -57.31 37.65 29.36
CA ILE A 89 -56.19 36.96 28.70
C ILE A 89 -55.49 36.08 29.75
N ASN A 90 -55.36 34.78 29.46
CA ASN A 90 -54.79 33.74 30.32
C ASN A 90 -55.33 33.75 31.76
N ASP A 91 -56.60 34.12 31.95
CA ASP A 91 -57.23 34.28 33.27
C ASP A 91 -56.44 35.19 34.24
N GLN A 92 -55.66 36.13 33.72
CA GLN A 92 -54.79 37.00 34.51
C GLN A 92 -54.96 38.47 34.16
N TYR A 93 -54.97 38.79 32.87
CA TYR A 93 -55.00 40.17 32.40
C TYR A 93 -56.39 40.58 31.95
N LYS A 94 -56.74 41.85 32.17
CA LYS A 94 -58.05 42.42 31.79
C LYS A 94 -57.87 43.64 30.91
N LEU A 95 -58.48 43.62 29.72
CA LEU A 95 -58.74 44.79 28.88
C LEU A 95 -60.25 45.03 28.80
N ALA A 96 -60.70 46.24 29.12
CA ALA A 96 -62.13 46.56 29.20
C ALA A 96 -62.45 47.86 28.47
N GLY A 97 -63.53 47.84 27.67
CA GLY A 97 -63.97 48.94 26.85
C GLY A 97 -63.19 49.04 25.52
N ASP A 98 -63.88 49.45 24.48
CA ASP A 98 -63.35 49.58 23.11
C ASP A 98 -62.25 50.63 22.96
N ILE A 99 -62.20 51.64 23.83
CA ILE A 99 -61.12 52.63 23.83
C ILE A 99 -59.77 52.01 24.24
N ARG A 100 -59.79 50.99 25.10
CA ARG A 100 -58.58 50.32 25.60
C ARG A 100 -58.27 49.04 24.84
N ILE A 101 -59.30 48.36 24.35
CA ILE A 101 -59.17 47.21 23.46
C ILE A 101 -58.92 47.74 22.05
N THR A 102 -57.70 48.21 21.82
CA THR A 102 -57.15 48.51 20.49
C THR A 102 -56.29 47.33 20.04
N TYR A 103 -56.05 47.24 18.73
CA TYR A 103 -55.16 46.23 18.18
C TYR A 103 -53.76 46.31 18.82
N ASP A 104 -53.13 47.49 18.83
CA ASP A 104 -51.79 47.69 19.42
C ASP A 104 -51.71 47.25 20.89
N ASN A 105 -52.66 47.64 21.74
CA ASN A 105 -52.63 47.27 23.16
C ASN A 105 -52.84 45.77 23.38
N LEU A 106 -53.58 45.11 22.47
CA LEU A 106 -53.81 43.69 22.55
C LEU A 106 -52.57 42.92 22.09
N VAL A 107 -51.95 43.35 20.99
CA VAL A 107 -50.67 42.82 20.49
C VAL A 107 -49.56 42.98 21.53
N ASP A 108 -49.36 44.18 22.09
CA ASP A 108 -48.34 44.44 23.12
C ASP A 108 -48.47 43.46 24.31
N LEU A 109 -49.71 43.16 24.71
CA LEU A 109 -49.98 42.25 25.82
C LEU A 109 -49.81 40.77 25.45
N ILE A 110 -50.17 40.39 24.22
CA ILE A 110 -49.88 39.05 23.68
C ILE A 110 -48.37 38.84 23.64
N GLU A 111 -47.61 39.80 23.12
CA GLU A 111 -46.15 39.76 23.08
C GLU A 111 -45.52 39.72 24.47
N GLU A 112 -46.05 40.48 25.44
CA GLU A 112 -45.59 40.42 26.84
C GLU A 112 -45.76 39.01 27.43
N VAL A 113 -46.92 38.38 27.20
CA VAL A 113 -47.20 37.03 27.69
C VAL A 113 -46.27 36.01 27.04
N LEU A 114 -46.12 36.04 25.72
CA LEU A 114 -45.26 35.12 24.99
C LEU A 114 -43.78 35.30 25.38
N SER A 115 -43.33 36.54 25.55
CA SER A 115 -41.97 36.84 26.04
C SER A 115 -41.73 36.26 27.43
N GLY A 116 -42.72 36.34 28.33
CA GLY A 116 -42.64 35.73 29.66
C GLY A 116 -42.52 34.20 29.63
N ILE A 117 -43.23 33.54 28.71
CA ILE A 117 -43.11 32.10 28.47
C ILE A 117 -41.72 31.77 27.94
N GLY A 118 -41.26 32.47 26.91
CA GLY A 118 -39.93 32.29 26.31
C GLY A 118 -38.77 32.47 27.31
N ALA A 119 -38.87 33.42 28.25
CA ALA A 119 -37.86 33.63 29.29
C ALA A 119 -37.68 32.41 30.21
N LYS A 120 -38.75 31.62 30.43
CA LYS A 120 -38.65 30.35 31.19
C LYS A 120 -37.94 29.27 30.37
N GLY A 121 -38.18 29.23 29.05
CA GLY A 121 -37.45 28.37 28.12
C GLY A 121 -35.95 28.67 28.17
N ASP A 122 -35.58 29.96 28.18
CA ASP A 122 -34.18 30.40 28.29
C ASP A 122 -33.50 29.91 29.58
N GLU A 123 -34.24 29.81 30.69
CA GLU A 123 -33.70 29.27 31.94
C GLU A 123 -33.29 27.79 31.79
N PHE A 124 -34.15 26.99 31.15
CA PHE A 124 -33.90 25.57 30.89
C PHE A 124 -32.81 25.36 29.85
N TYR A 125 -32.85 26.11 28.74
CA TYR A 125 -31.80 26.09 27.72
C TYR A 125 -30.43 26.39 28.34
N ASN A 126 -30.34 27.42 29.17
CA ASN A 126 -29.09 27.75 29.86
C ASN A 126 -28.65 26.68 30.89
N LYS A 127 -29.58 25.90 31.48
CA LYS A 127 -29.23 24.72 32.28
C LYS A 127 -28.65 23.62 31.40
N GLY A 128 -29.27 23.32 30.26
CA GLY A 128 -28.78 22.35 29.28
C GLY A 128 -27.35 22.68 28.82
N VAL A 129 -27.11 23.93 28.43
CA VAL A 129 -25.76 24.40 28.05
C VAL A 129 -24.73 24.21 29.18
N ARG A 130 -25.12 24.42 30.44
CA ARG A 130 -24.20 24.21 31.58
C ARG A 130 -23.88 22.74 31.80
N GLU A 131 -24.84 21.84 31.70
CA GLU A 131 -24.60 20.40 31.84
C GLU A 131 -23.77 19.86 30.65
N MET A 132 -24.09 20.30 29.43
CA MET A 132 -23.29 19.98 28.23
C MET A 132 -21.83 20.41 28.38
N ASN A 133 -21.56 21.60 28.94
CA ASN A 133 -20.21 22.08 29.19
C ASN A 133 -19.45 21.28 30.28
N LYS A 134 -20.16 20.57 31.16
CA LYS A 134 -19.54 19.63 32.11
C LYS A 134 -19.30 18.25 31.49
N GLY A 135 -19.88 17.98 30.33
CA GLY A 135 -19.87 16.66 29.69
C GLY A 135 -21.00 15.72 30.15
N GLU A 136 -22.03 16.26 30.81
CA GLU A 136 -23.19 15.51 31.31
C GLU A 136 -24.31 15.56 30.24
N PHE A 137 -24.11 14.88 29.11
CA PHE A 137 -24.94 15.05 27.91
C PHE A 137 -26.37 14.56 28.08
N GLU A 138 -26.60 13.44 28.77
CA GLU A 138 -27.95 12.95 29.04
C GLU A 138 -28.74 13.96 29.90
N SER A 139 -28.10 14.55 30.91
CA SER A 139 -28.73 15.60 31.72
C SER A 139 -28.96 16.89 30.93
N ALA A 140 -28.09 17.19 29.96
CA ALA A 140 -28.28 18.34 29.08
C ALA A 140 -29.50 18.17 28.18
N ILE A 141 -29.69 16.98 27.61
CA ILE A 141 -30.86 16.62 26.78
C ILE A 141 -32.15 16.82 27.59
N ASP A 142 -32.23 16.30 28.82
CA ASP A 142 -33.41 16.46 29.68
C ASP A 142 -33.80 17.95 29.87
N TYR A 143 -32.82 18.85 29.97
CA TYR A 143 -33.07 20.28 30.11
C TYR A 143 -33.41 20.96 28.79
N PHE A 144 -32.81 20.53 27.67
CA PHE A 144 -33.15 21.05 26.35
C PHE A 144 -34.55 20.62 25.92
N GLU A 145 -34.98 19.39 26.21
CA GLU A 145 -36.35 18.93 25.95
C GLU A 145 -37.39 19.78 26.72
N GLN A 146 -37.10 20.13 27.98
CA GLN A 146 -37.95 21.06 28.75
C GLN A 146 -37.97 22.48 28.18
N ALA A 147 -36.85 22.94 27.59
CA ALA A 147 -36.81 24.23 26.92
C ALA A 147 -37.60 24.21 25.61
N LEU A 148 -37.46 23.13 24.83
CA LEU A 148 -38.15 22.88 23.57
C LEU A 148 -39.66 22.94 23.75
N GLU A 149 -40.22 22.22 24.74
CA GLU A 149 -41.66 22.26 25.05
C GLU A 149 -42.16 23.69 25.34
N ILE A 150 -41.33 24.51 25.99
CA ILE A 150 -41.67 25.91 26.30
C ILE A 150 -41.55 26.81 25.07
N TYR A 151 -40.57 26.59 24.20
CA TYR A 151 -40.41 27.37 22.97
C TYR A 151 -41.47 27.03 21.92
N GLU A 152 -41.87 25.75 21.81
CA GLU A 152 -43.05 25.31 21.05
C GLU A 152 -44.31 26.01 21.55
N LEU A 153 -44.51 26.05 22.87
CA LEU A 153 -45.61 26.79 23.47
C LEU A 153 -45.49 28.30 23.18
N ALA A 154 -44.31 28.89 23.18
CA ALA A 154 -44.13 30.31 22.87
C ALA A 154 -44.27 30.65 21.38
N GLY A 155 -44.26 29.66 20.48
CA GLY A 155 -44.18 29.86 19.04
C GLY A 155 -42.85 30.47 18.57
N ASP A 156 -41.75 30.22 19.30
CA ASP A 156 -40.42 30.78 19.01
C ASP A 156 -39.59 29.81 18.15
N GLU A 157 -39.88 29.78 16.84
CA GLU A 157 -39.28 28.87 15.86
C GLU A 157 -37.73 28.90 15.86
N ASP A 158 -37.13 30.09 15.95
CA ASP A 158 -35.66 30.23 15.95
C ASP A 158 -35.03 29.52 17.16
N LYS A 159 -35.70 29.54 18.32
CA LYS A 159 -35.23 28.84 19.53
C LYS A 159 -35.55 27.37 19.53
N ILE A 160 -36.62 26.95 18.85
CA ILE A 160 -36.93 25.53 18.60
C ILE A 160 -35.78 24.91 17.81
N ASP A 161 -35.48 25.45 16.63
CA ASP A 161 -34.40 24.98 15.75
C ASP A 161 -33.06 24.94 16.50
N LEU A 162 -32.71 26.02 17.22
CA LEU A 162 -31.49 26.09 18.01
C LEU A 162 -31.43 25.01 19.11
N THR A 163 -32.56 24.70 19.74
CA THR A 163 -32.61 23.72 20.83
C THR A 163 -32.54 22.30 20.29
N GLU A 164 -33.21 22.01 19.17
CA GLU A 164 -33.11 20.73 18.48
C GLU A 164 -31.67 20.44 18.04
N ASP A 165 -30.98 21.44 17.45
CA ASP A 165 -29.56 21.35 17.10
C ASP A 165 -28.69 20.98 18.32
N LYS A 166 -28.99 21.56 19.49
CA LYS A 166 -28.25 21.27 20.73
C LYS A 166 -28.52 19.87 21.27
N ILE A 167 -29.75 19.37 21.12
CA ILE A 167 -30.08 17.98 21.48
C ILE A 167 -29.34 17.02 20.55
N GLN A 168 -29.32 17.30 19.24
CA GLN A 168 -28.58 16.50 18.27
C GLN A 168 -27.07 16.51 18.56
N ASP A 169 -26.48 17.68 18.85
CA ASP A 169 -25.07 17.81 19.27
C ASP A 169 -24.75 16.89 20.48
N CYS A 170 -25.68 16.79 21.44
CA CYS A 170 -25.52 15.92 22.61
C CYS A 170 -25.56 14.43 22.23
N HIS A 171 -26.50 14.03 21.37
CA HIS A 171 -26.57 12.66 20.85
C HIS A 171 -25.33 12.26 20.05
N ASP A 172 -24.84 13.14 19.19
CA ASP A 172 -23.63 12.92 18.40
C ASP A 172 -22.41 12.79 19.31
N PHE A 173 -22.34 13.57 20.39
CA PHE A 173 -21.25 13.45 21.36
C PHE A 173 -21.28 12.11 22.09
N ILE A 174 -22.45 11.67 22.57
CA ILE A 174 -22.61 10.37 23.24
C ILE A 174 -22.16 9.25 22.30
N THR A 175 -22.66 9.28 21.06
CA THR A 175 -22.33 8.28 20.03
C THR A 175 -20.82 8.26 19.73
N ALA A 176 -20.20 9.42 19.54
CA ALA A 176 -18.76 9.52 19.34
C ALA A 176 -17.95 8.98 20.52
N GLY A 177 -18.45 9.17 21.75
CA GLY A 177 -17.87 8.63 22.98
C GLY A 177 -17.91 7.10 23.02
N GLU A 178 -19.05 6.50 22.68
CA GLU A 178 -19.24 5.05 22.63
C GLU A 178 -18.33 4.39 21.58
N ILE A 179 -18.30 4.95 20.37
CA ILE A 179 -17.44 4.47 19.27
C ILE A 179 -15.96 4.57 19.67
N TYR A 180 -15.55 5.72 20.23
CA TYR A 180 -14.18 5.91 20.70
C TYR A 180 -13.81 4.90 21.80
N PHE A 181 -14.73 4.62 22.73
CA PHE A 181 -14.52 3.64 23.78
C PHE A 181 -14.36 2.22 23.23
N GLU A 182 -15.18 1.82 22.26
CA GLU A 182 -15.04 0.53 21.56
C GLU A 182 -13.69 0.44 20.83
N ALA A 183 -13.26 1.52 20.16
CA ALA A 183 -11.95 1.59 19.53
C ALA A 183 -10.80 1.41 20.54
N GLU A 184 -10.89 1.99 21.74
CA GLU A 184 -9.88 1.79 22.81
C GLU A 184 -9.85 0.34 23.33
N LEU A 185 -10.99 -0.37 23.35
CA LEU A 185 -11.02 -1.79 23.72
C LEU A 185 -10.24 -2.63 22.70
N LEU A 186 -10.53 -2.45 21.41
CA LEU A 186 -9.79 -3.12 20.32
C LEU A 186 -8.31 -2.76 20.34
N TYR A 187 -7.98 -1.48 20.58
CA TYR A 187 -6.60 -1.03 20.76
C TYR A 187 -5.89 -1.77 21.90
N ALA A 188 -6.55 -1.94 23.04
CA ALA A 188 -6.00 -2.67 24.19
C ALA A 188 -5.81 -4.16 23.91
N GLU A 189 -6.69 -4.75 23.09
CA GLU A 189 -6.59 -6.13 22.60
C GLU A 189 -5.58 -6.29 21.45
N LYS A 190 -4.99 -5.19 20.98
CA LYS A 190 -4.05 -5.10 19.84
C LYS A 190 -4.68 -5.45 18.50
N GLU A 191 -6.00 -5.38 18.39
CA GLU A 191 -6.76 -5.51 17.16
C GLU A 191 -6.76 -4.17 16.40
N TYR A 192 -5.57 -3.69 16.04
CA TYR A 192 -5.38 -2.34 15.52
C TYR A 192 -6.09 -2.12 14.18
N GLY A 193 -6.18 -3.15 13.34
CA GLY A 193 -6.88 -3.08 12.05
C GLY A 193 -8.37 -2.77 12.22
N ASP A 194 -9.01 -3.42 13.19
CA ASP A 194 -10.42 -3.23 13.50
C ASP A 194 -10.68 -1.93 14.28
N ALA A 195 -9.70 -1.45 15.05
CA ALA A 195 -9.80 -0.17 15.76
C ALA A 195 -9.76 1.07 14.83
N ILE A 196 -9.04 0.99 13.70
CA ILE A 196 -8.89 2.12 12.76
C ILE A 196 -10.23 2.70 12.29
N PRO A 197 -11.16 1.93 11.71
CA PRO A 197 -12.41 2.49 11.20
C PRO A 197 -13.26 3.15 12.30
N LEU A 198 -13.23 2.63 13.53
CA LEU A 198 -13.94 3.23 14.66
C LEU A 198 -13.32 4.57 15.08
N TYR A 199 -11.99 4.66 15.14
CA TYR A 199 -11.35 5.95 15.41
C TYR A 199 -11.58 6.96 14.29
N GLU A 200 -11.67 6.54 13.03
CA GLU A 200 -12.00 7.43 11.90
C GLU A 200 -13.44 7.96 12.01
N GLU A 201 -14.39 7.11 12.36
CA GLU A 201 -15.79 7.50 12.57
C GLU A 201 -15.94 8.47 13.76
N ALA A 202 -15.32 8.15 14.90
CA ALA A 202 -15.30 9.04 16.07
C ALA A 202 -14.62 10.39 15.75
N LEU A 203 -13.54 10.38 14.96
CA LEU A 203 -12.85 11.59 14.52
C LEU A 203 -13.76 12.49 13.69
N THR A 204 -14.55 11.93 12.76
CA THR A 204 -15.52 12.71 11.97
C THR A 204 -16.54 13.40 12.88
N LEU A 205 -17.17 12.64 13.79
CA LEU A 205 -18.15 13.21 14.72
C LEU A 205 -17.54 14.30 15.62
N TYR A 206 -16.36 14.07 16.19
CA TYR A 206 -15.69 15.09 17.00
C TYR A 206 -15.24 16.32 16.20
N THR A 207 -14.99 16.17 14.90
CA THR A 207 -14.68 17.28 13.99
C THR A 207 -15.90 18.14 13.76
N ASP A 208 -17.04 17.53 13.46
CA ASP A 208 -18.31 18.24 13.25
C ASP A 208 -18.73 18.99 14.52
N LEU A 209 -18.48 18.41 15.70
CA LEU A 209 -18.71 19.03 17.02
C LEU A 209 -17.64 20.04 17.46
N GLY A 210 -16.57 20.23 16.67
CA GLY A 210 -15.48 21.17 16.97
C GLY A 210 -14.64 20.83 18.22
N LYS A 211 -14.55 19.55 18.61
CA LYS A 211 -13.89 19.10 19.86
C LYS A 211 -12.38 18.84 19.67
N THR A 212 -11.59 19.90 19.54
CA THR A 212 -10.15 19.84 19.21
C THR A 212 -9.31 18.87 20.06
N SER A 213 -9.55 18.77 21.37
CA SER A 213 -8.79 17.83 22.23
C SER A 213 -9.08 16.36 21.90
N LEU A 214 -10.33 16.02 21.59
CA LEU A 214 -10.76 14.67 21.26
C LEU A 214 -10.34 14.28 19.84
N ILE A 215 -10.38 15.24 18.91
CA ILE A 215 -9.79 15.13 17.56
C ILE A 215 -8.32 14.71 17.69
N ASN A 216 -7.52 15.45 18.46
CA ASN A 216 -6.10 15.14 18.66
C ASN A 216 -5.88 13.75 19.27
N ASN A 217 -6.74 13.32 20.20
CA ASN A 217 -6.65 11.98 20.77
C ASN A 217 -6.90 10.90 19.71
N CYS A 218 -7.94 11.04 18.88
CA CYS A 218 -8.23 10.12 17.78
C CYS A 218 -7.07 10.07 16.79
N GLU A 219 -6.51 11.22 16.38
CA GLU A 219 -5.39 11.29 15.45
C GLU A 219 -4.13 10.59 15.99
N VAL A 220 -3.81 10.78 17.27
CA VAL A 220 -2.68 10.10 17.92
C VAL A 220 -2.89 8.59 17.94
N ARG A 221 -4.11 8.13 18.25
CA ARG A 221 -4.45 6.71 18.27
C ARG A 221 -4.43 6.10 16.87
N LEU A 222 -5.04 6.74 15.88
CA LEU A 222 -5.02 6.33 14.48
C LEU A 222 -3.60 6.17 13.96
N ARG A 223 -2.75 7.16 14.23
CA ARG A 223 -1.34 7.09 13.85
C ARG A 223 -0.65 5.90 14.50
N SER A 224 -0.92 5.63 15.78
CA SER A 224 -0.38 4.46 16.47
C SER A 224 -0.90 3.14 15.90
N CYS A 225 -2.20 3.03 15.57
CA CYS A 225 -2.77 1.82 14.97
C CYS A 225 -2.15 1.55 13.60
N ARG A 226 -2.13 2.57 12.72
CA ARG A 226 -1.54 2.46 11.38
C ARG A 226 -0.07 2.05 11.45
N PHE A 227 0.70 2.64 12.38
CA PHE A 227 2.07 2.20 12.66
C PHE A 227 2.16 0.69 12.91
N PHE A 228 1.34 0.16 13.84
CA PHE A 228 1.44 -1.25 14.22
C PHE A 228 0.99 -2.21 13.11
N VAL A 229 -0.07 -1.88 12.37
CA VAL A 229 -0.54 -2.68 11.23
C VAL A 229 0.54 -2.73 10.16
N THR A 230 1.01 -1.57 9.68
CA THR A 230 2.04 -1.51 8.63
C THR A 230 3.35 -2.17 9.08
N TYR A 231 3.75 -2.00 10.35
CA TYR A 231 4.95 -2.65 10.87
C TYR A 231 4.81 -4.18 10.96
N GLN A 232 3.62 -4.69 11.32
CA GLN A 232 3.35 -6.12 11.33
C GLN A 232 3.42 -6.71 9.92
N ASP A 233 2.86 -6.03 8.93
CA ASP A 233 2.93 -6.44 7.53
C ASP A 233 4.39 -6.41 7.02
N ALA A 234 5.16 -5.39 7.38
CA ALA A 234 6.58 -5.29 7.06
C ALA A 234 7.39 -6.47 7.63
N MET A 235 7.11 -6.85 8.88
CA MET A 235 7.74 -8.01 9.52
C MET A 235 7.33 -9.33 8.85
N ALA A 236 6.08 -9.46 8.40
CA ALA A 236 5.64 -10.65 7.68
C ALA A 236 6.36 -10.81 6.33
N ALA A 237 6.48 -9.72 5.56
CA ALA A 237 7.25 -9.71 4.31
C ALA A 237 8.75 -9.98 4.57
N TYR A 238 9.30 -9.41 5.64
CA TYR A 238 10.68 -9.68 6.08
C TYR A 238 10.91 -11.17 6.38
N ASP A 239 10.02 -11.80 7.14
CA ASP A 239 10.11 -13.23 7.48
C ASP A 239 9.90 -14.13 6.24
N ALA A 240 9.08 -13.68 5.29
CA ALA A 240 8.86 -14.32 4.00
C ALA A 240 10.04 -14.12 3.02
N LYS A 241 11.05 -13.33 3.38
CA LYS A 241 12.22 -12.95 2.54
C LYS A 241 11.83 -12.13 1.30
N GLU A 242 10.70 -11.44 1.37
CA GLU A 242 10.20 -10.53 0.33
C GLU A 242 10.83 -9.14 0.55
N TRP A 243 12.14 -9.04 0.34
CA TRP A 243 12.96 -7.91 0.81
C TRP A 243 12.51 -6.54 0.29
N GLU A 244 12.13 -6.43 -0.99
CA GLU A 244 11.68 -5.17 -1.60
C GLU A 244 10.36 -4.68 -0.99
N GLU A 245 9.42 -5.59 -0.76
CA GLU A 245 8.14 -5.30 -0.13
C GLU A 245 8.33 -4.93 1.34
N ALA A 246 9.16 -5.69 2.06
CA ALA A 246 9.52 -5.38 3.44
C ALA A 246 10.12 -3.97 3.58
N ILE A 247 11.07 -3.58 2.72
CA ILE A 247 11.64 -2.22 2.71
C ILE A 247 10.54 -1.17 2.51
N THR A 248 9.66 -1.38 1.55
CA THR A 248 8.57 -0.44 1.23
C THR A 248 7.65 -0.23 2.44
N LEU A 249 7.22 -1.33 3.08
CA LEU A 249 6.34 -1.28 4.25
C LEU A 249 7.05 -0.68 5.48
N PHE A 250 8.34 -0.96 5.68
CA PHE A 250 9.13 -0.32 6.73
C PHE A 250 9.25 1.20 6.54
N GLU A 251 9.47 1.66 5.30
CA GLU A 251 9.49 3.10 4.99
C GLU A 251 8.12 3.76 5.18
N GLU A 252 7.02 3.05 4.89
CA GLU A 252 5.68 3.52 5.22
C GLU A 252 5.47 3.62 6.73
N ALA A 253 5.87 2.59 7.49
CA ALA A 253 5.73 2.57 8.95
C ALA A 253 6.47 3.75 9.62
N LYS A 254 7.62 4.19 9.06
CA LYS A 254 8.37 5.36 9.57
C LYS A 254 7.54 6.64 9.59
N GLN A 255 6.58 6.80 8.68
CA GLN A 255 5.74 8.00 8.60
C GLN A 255 4.82 8.16 9.82
N TYR A 256 4.53 7.06 10.52
CA TYR A 256 3.61 7.04 11.66
C TYR A 256 4.31 7.14 13.03
N THR A 257 5.65 7.17 13.08
CA THR A 257 6.37 7.25 14.35
C THR A 257 7.46 8.33 14.34
N SER A 258 7.63 8.98 15.48
CA SER A 258 8.74 9.91 15.73
C SER A 258 9.67 9.41 16.85
N LYS A 259 9.45 8.20 17.36
CA LYS A 259 10.26 7.62 18.44
C LYS A 259 11.58 7.15 17.84
N LYS A 260 12.68 7.75 18.30
CA LYS A 260 14.02 7.50 17.76
C LYS A 260 14.37 6.00 17.79
N GLU A 261 14.14 5.33 18.90
CA GLU A 261 14.48 3.92 19.09
C GLU A 261 13.74 3.01 18.08
N THR A 262 12.47 3.36 17.78
CA THR A 262 11.67 2.65 16.78
C THR A 262 12.19 2.90 15.37
N LEU A 263 12.55 4.15 15.05
CA LEU A 263 13.13 4.50 13.75
C LEU A 263 14.49 3.82 13.54
N ASP A 264 15.34 3.77 14.57
CA ASP A 264 16.64 3.10 14.54
C ASP A 264 16.46 1.59 14.25
N ALA A 265 15.51 0.93 14.92
CA ALA A 265 15.19 -0.47 14.68
C ALA A 265 14.67 -0.72 13.25
N ILE A 266 13.79 0.15 12.73
CA ILE A 266 13.30 0.02 11.35
C ILE A 266 14.45 0.19 10.35
N ASN A 267 15.32 1.17 10.54
CA ASN A 267 16.46 1.39 9.64
C ASN A 267 17.45 0.22 9.66
N GLU A 268 17.61 -0.47 10.80
CA GLU A 268 18.40 -1.70 10.89
C GLU A 268 17.79 -2.82 10.03
N HIS A 269 16.47 -3.01 10.10
CA HIS A 269 15.77 -3.99 9.23
C HIS A 269 15.89 -3.64 7.74
N ILE A 270 15.69 -2.36 7.37
CA ILE A 270 15.86 -1.91 5.98
C ILE A 270 17.28 -2.19 5.49
N SER A 271 18.30 -1.81 6.26
CA SER A 271 19.70 -2.03 5.90
C SER A 271 20.03 -3.52 5.73
N PHE A 272 19.44 -4.38 6.56
CA PHE A 272 19.56 -5.82 6.40
C PHE A 272 18.93 -6.29 5.07
N CYS A 273 17.70 -5.88 4.76
CA CYS A 273 17.02 -6.21 3.51
C CYS A 273 17.83 -5.77 2.28
N GLU A 274 18.35 -4.54 2.29
CA GLU A 274 19.21 -4.00 1.21
C GLU A 274 20.48 -4.84 1.02
N THR A 275 21.07 -5.31 2.11
CA THR A 275 22.22 -6.22 2.08
C THR A 275 21.85 -7.56 1.45
N GLN A 276 20.67 -8.11 1.77
CA GLN A 276 20.20 -9.36 1.16
C GLN A 276 19.92 -9.19 -0.35
N LEU A 277 19.31 -8.08 -0.76
CA LEU A 277 19.10 -7.78 -2.19
C LEU A 277 20.42 -7.63 -2.95
N SER A 278 21.39 -6.93 -2.38
CA SER A 278 22.73 -6.79 -2.97
C SER A 278 23.40 -8.16 -3.15
N ALA A 279 23.24 -9.07 -2.19
CA ALA A 279 23.75 -10.44 -2.30
C ALA A 279 23.10 -11.22 -3.45
N LEU A 280 21.77 -11.08 -3.63
CA LEU A 280 21.03 -11.71 -4.72
C LEU A 280 21.41 -11.14 -6.09
N GLU A 281 21.65 -9.84 -6.19
CA GLU A 281 22.13 -9.19 -7.41
C GLU A 281 23.51 -9.69 -7.81
N LEU A 282 24.46 -9.72 -6.86
CA LEU A 282 25.81 -10.26 -7.09
C LEU A 282 25.77 -11.73 -7.52
N TYR A 283 24.89 -12.53 -6.92
CA TYR A 283 24.68 -13.91 -7.33
C TYR A 283 24.15 -14.00 -8.77
N GLY A 284 23.18 -13.16 -9.15
CA GLY A 284 22.68 -13.11 -10.53
C GLY A 284 23.78 -12.75 -11.54
N GLN A 285 24.64 -11.78 -11.20
CA GLN A 285 25.82 -11.44 -12.01
C GLN A 285 26.83 -12.59 -12.09
N ALA A 286 27.00 -13.35 -10.99
CA ALA A 286 27.87 -14.53 -10.96
C ALA A 286 27.37 -15.65 -11.89
N GLU A 287 26.05 -15.90 -11.93
CA GLU A 287 25.45 -16.86 -12.87
C GLU A 287 25.67 -16.45 -14.32
N GLU A 288 25.54 -15.15 -14.64
CA GLU A 288 25.79 -14.63 -15.98
C GLU A 288 27.26 -14.77 -16.39
N ALA A 289 28.19 -14.36 -15.53
CA ALA A 289 29.62 -14.53 -15.75
C ALA A 289 30.01 -16.01 -15.93
N PHE A 290 29.43 -16.89 -15.11
CA PHE A 290 29.64 -18.33 -15.21
C PHE A 290 29.17 -18.87 -16.58
N ALA A 291 27.97 -18.48 -17.03
CA ALA A 291 27.43 -18.89 -18.31
C ALA A 291 28.26 -18.38 -19.51
N ASN A 292 28.95 -17.25 -19.36
CA ASN A 292 29.86 -16.69 -20.36
C ASN A 292 31.27 -17.32 -20.33
N GLY A 293 31.54 -18.26 -19.41
CA GLY A 293 32.85 -18.88 -19.23
C GLY A 293 33.86 -17.99 -18.48
N GLU A 294 33.42 -16.89 -17.87
CA GLU A 294 34.24 -15.95 -17.11
C GLU A 294 34.40 -16.45 -15.65
N TYR A 295 34.91 -17.67 -15.48
CA TYR A 295 34.87 -18.39 -14.20
C TYR A 295 35.62 -17.71 -13.05
N ALA A 296 36.67 -16.94 -13.34
CA ALA A 296 37.40 -16.20 -12.30
C ALA A 296 36.55 -15.05 -11.73
N ASP A 297 35.84 -14.32 -12.58
CA ASP A 297 34.95 -13.23 -12.18
C ASP A 297 33.70 -13.79 -11.50
N ALA A 298 33.10 -14.85 -12.06
CA ALA A 298 32.00 -15.57 -11.44
C ALA A 298 32.35 -16.05 -10.01
N LYS A 299 33.53 -16.64 -9.82
CA LYS A 299 34.02 -17.07 -8.50
C LYS A 299 34.06 -15.90 -7.51
N GLN A 300 34.60 -14.76 -7.91
CA GLN A 300 34.70 -13.59 -7.04
C GLN A 300 33.30 -13.10 -6.64
N LEU A 301 32.38 -13.01 -7.59
CA LEU A 301 31.00 -12.59 -7.36
C LEU A 301 30.24 -13.55 -6.44
N TYR A 302 30.38 -14.87 -6.61
CA TYR A 302 29.78 -15.85 -5.67
C TYR A 302 30.33 -15.69 -4.24
N ASN A 303 31.64 -15.47 -4.09
CA ASN A 303 32.23 -15.24 -2.77
C ASN A 303 31.70 -13.95 -2.13
N ASP A 304 31.63 -12.87 -2.90
CA ASP A 304 31.12 -11.58 -2.42
C ASP A 304 29.65 -11.70 -2.01
N ALA A 305 28.82 -12.36 -2.84
CA ALA A 305 27.44 -12.69 -2.48
C ALA A 305 27.34 -13.53 -1.19
N ALA A 306 28.20 -14.54 -1.03
CA ALA A 306 28.25 -15.40 0.15
C ALA A 306 28.69 -14.66 1.43
N THR A 307 29.42 -13.56 1.30
CA THR A 307 29.78 -12.70 2.45
C THR A 307 28.59 -11.90 2.97
N LEU A 308 27.68 -11.48 2.08
CA LEU A 308 26.55 -10.62 2.40
C LEU A 308 25.29 -11.40 2.81
N ILE A 309 25.06 -12.57 2.19
CA ILE A 309 23.85 -13.35 2.46
C ILE A 309 23.86 -13.90 3.89
N ALA A 310 22.75 -13.68 4.59
CA ALA A 310 22.58 -14.13 5.97
C ALA A 310 22.07 -15.57 6.05
N ASP A 311 21.31 -16.00 5.03
CA ASP A 311 20.75 -17.34 4.95
C ASP A 311 21.89 -18.40 4.83
N PRO A 312 22.04 -19.31 5.81
CA PRO A 312 23.11 -20.30 5.80
C PRO A 312 23.02 -21.31 4.66
N GLU A 313 21.81 -21.65 4.19
CA GLU A 313 21.61 -22.60 3.11
C GLU A 313 22.03 -21.98 1.78
N LEU A 314 21.58 -20.75 1.50
CA LEU A 314 22.03 -20.00 0.32
C LEU A 314 23.53 -19.72 0.37
N LYS A 315 24.06 -19.37 1.55
CA LYS A 315 25.51 -19.19 1.72
C LYS A 315 26.30 -20.45 1.37
N SER A 316 25.79 -21.62 1.77
CA SER A 316 26.43 -22.90 1.44
C SER A 316 26.41 -23.15 -0.06
N ASP A 317 25.27 -22.92 -0.72
CA ASP A 317 25.12 -23.06 -2.17
C ASP A 317 26.09 -22.15 -2.92
N TYR A 318 26.19 -20.87 -2.53
CA TYR A 318 27.08 -19.91 -3.19
C TYR A 318 28.55 -20.31 -3.06
N ASN A 319 28.96 -20.83 -1.89
CA ASN A 319 30.31 -21.34 -1.69
C ASN A 319 30.59 -22.61 -2.54
N GLU A 320 29.59 -23.49 -2.71
CA GLU A 320 29.71 -24.66 -3.58
C GLU A 320 29.88 -24.24 -5.05
N LYS A 321 29.14 -23.22 -5.51
CA LYS A 321 29.29 -22.65 -6.86
C LYS A 321 30.64 -21.97 -7.06
N ALA A 322 31.14 -21.25 -6.06
CA ALA A 322 32.49 -20.69 -6.11
C ALA A 322 33.55 -21.81 -6.23
N ALA A 323 33.39 -22.92 -5.50
CA ALA A 323 34.27 -24.09 -5.60
C ALA A 323 34.14 -24.83 -6.94
N LEU A 324 32.96 -24.79 -7.57
CA LEU A 324 32.77 -25.29 -8.93
C LEU A 324 33.56 -24.47 -9.95
N CYS A 325 33.56 -23.13 -9.82
CA CYS A 325 34.37 -22.24 -10.67
C CYS A 325 35.86 -22.60 -10.59
N ASP A 326 36.38 -22.94 -9.42
CA ASP A 326 37.78 -23.39 -9.26
C ASP A 326 38.10 -24.63 -10.10
N LYS A 327 37.16 -25.57 -10.22
CA LYS A 327 37.36 -26.75 -11.06
C LYS A 327 37.41 -26.39 -12.54
N PHE A 328 36.53 -25.49 -12.99
CA PHE A 328 36.53 -24.99 -14.37
C PHE A 328 37.80 -24.22 -14.71
N ILE A 329 38.27 -23.34 -13.83
CA ILE A 329 39.53 -22.60 -13.99
C ILE A 329 40.69 -23.59 -14.21
N VAL A 330 40.84 -24.60 -13.35
CA VAL A 330 41.90 -25.61 -13.48
C VAL A 330 41.77 -26.42 -14.77
N ALA A 331 40.55 -26.75 -15.20
CA ALA A 331 40.31 -27.46 -16.46
C ALA A 331 40.75 -26.61 -17.67
N HIS A 332 40.38 -25.32 -17.69
CA HIS A 332 40.78 -24.37 -18.74
C HIS A 332 42.29 -24.13 -18.75
N GLU A 333 42.94 -23.88 -17.62
CA GLU A 333 44.39 -23.71 -17.55
C GLU A 333 45.13 -24.96 -18.05
N THR A 334 44.63 -26.16 -17.71
CA THR A 334 45.18 -27.43 -18.20
C THR A 334 45.04 -27.53 -19.73
N TYR A 335 43.87 -27.17 -20.26
CA TYR A 335 43.62 -27.15 -21.71
C TYR A 335 44.53 -26.17 -22.44
N GLU A 336 44.58 -24.92 -22.00
CA GLU A 336 45.41 -23.87 -22.60
C GLU A 336 46.90 -24.23 -22.59
N TYR A 337 47.39 -24.81 -21.49
CA TYR A 337 48.76 -25.31 -21.42
C TYR A 337 49.01 -26.44 -22.42
N GLY A 338 48.06 -27.37 -22.57
CA GLY A 338 48.11 -28.44 -23.56
C GLY A 338 48.12 -27.91 -25.00
N VAL A 339 47.27 -26.94 -25.31
CA VAL A 339 47.23 -26.27 -26.62
C VAL A 339 48.55 -25.53 -26.89
N SER A 340 49.09 -24.82 -25.92
CA SER A 340 50.38 -24.13 -26.07
C SER A 340 51.53 -25.09 -26.38
N LEU A 341 51.57 -26.27 -25.74
CA LEU A 341 52.56 -27.31 -26.06
C LEU A 341 52.40 -27.83 -27.49
N TYR A 342 51.15 -28.03 -27.93
CA TYR A 342 50.83 -28.44 -29.30
C TYR A 342 51.28 -27.39 -30.34
N GLU A 343 51.01 -26.11 -30.09
CA GLU A 343 51.43 -25.01 -30.95
C GLU A 343 52.96 -24.87 -31.06
N GLN A 344 53.67 -25.18 -29.97
CA GLN A 344 55.13 -25.23 -29.94
C GLN A 344 55.72 -26.48 -30.63
N GLY A 345 54.88 -27.37 -31.18
CA GLY A 345 55.30 -28.63 -31.80
C GLY A 345 55.74 -29.71 -30.80
N LYS A 346 55.54 -29.50 -29.50
CA LYS A 346 55.87 -30.47 -28.44
C LYS A 346 54.74 -31.49 -28.27
N ASN A 347 54.37 -32.15 -29.37
CA ASN A 347 53.15 -32.98 -29.44
C ASN A 347 53.14 -34.13 -28.41
N GLU A 348 54.29 -34.78 -28.17
CA GLU A 348 54.40 -35.86 -27.17
C GLU A 348 54.05 -35.41 -25.74
N GLN A 349 54.34 -34.15 -25.42
CA GLN A 349 54.01 -33.55 -24.12
C GLN A 349 52.58 -33.01 -24.08
N ALA A 350 52.07 -32.52 -25.21
CA ALA A 350 50.72 -31.96 -25.32
C ALA A 350 49.61 -32.99 -25.09
N ILE A 351 49.74 -34.19 -25.66
CA ILE A 351 48.71 -35.25 -25.61
C ILE A 351 48.26 -35.61 -24.19
N PRO A 352 49.14 -35.96 -23.23
CA PRO A 352 48.70 -36.33 -21.88
C PRO A 352 48.04 -35.16 -21.14
N VAL A 353 48.48 -33.93 -21.39
CA VAL A 353 47.88 -32.72 -20.81
C VAL A 353 46.48 -32.50 -21.36
N LEU A 354 46.29 -32.59 -22.67
CA LEU A 354 44.98 -32.43 -23.33
C LEU A 354 43.99 -33.53 -22.94
N LYS A 355 44.46 -34.78 -22.76
CA LYS A 355 43.62 -35.86 -22.22
C LYS A 355 43.19 -35.60 -20.78
N THR A 356 44.09 -35.08 -19.95
CA THR A 356 43.76 -34.67 -18.57
C THR A 356 42.72 -33.54 -18.57
N ALA A 357 42.86 -32.55 -19.47
CA ALA A 357 41.86 -31.49 -19.62
C ALA A 357 40.49 -32.05 -20.04
N LYS A 358 40.45 -32.98 -21.01
CA LYS A 358 39.22 -33.67 -21.42
C LYS A 358 38.54 -34.36 -20.26
N GLU A 359 39.29 -35.13 -19.46
CA GLU A 359 38.75 -35.85 -18.29
C GLU A 359 38.10 -34.87 -17.30
N LYS A 360 38.80 -33.76 -17.00
CA LYS A 360 38.28 -32.69 -16.13
C LYS A 360 36.99 -32.07 -16.67
N PHE A 361 36.94 -31.71 -17.94
CA PHE A 361 35.72 -31.17 -18.55
C PHE A 361 34.58 -32.20 -18.59
N THR A 362 34.90 -33.49 -18.77
CA THR A 362 33.91 -34.57 -18.69
C THR A 362 33.33 -34.70 -17.29
N GLU A 363 34.16 -34.60 -16.24
CA GLU A 363 33.70 -34.57 -14.83
C GLU A 363 32.82 -33.35 -14.51
N LEU A 364 33.02 -32.25 -15.23
CA LEU A 364 32.24 -31.01 -15.12
C LEU A 364 31.03 -30.96 -16.06
N GLU A 365 30.78 -32.05 -16.79
CA GLU A 365 29.72 -32.16 -17.80
C GLU A 365 29.81 -31.14 -18.95
N ASP A 366 30.97 -30.50 -19.15
CA ASP A 366 31.27 -29.62 -20.28
C ASP A 366 31.73 -30.44 -21.49
N THR A 367 30.74 -31.02 -22.16
CA THR A 367 30.96 -31.89 -23.33
C THR A 367 31.65 -31.17 -24.48
N GLN A 368 31.37 -29.88 -24.68
CA GLN A 368 31.94 -29.09 -25.77
C GLN A 368 33.45 -28.88 -25.57
N MET A 369 33.86 -28.49 -24.36
CA MET A 369 35.28 -28.32 -24.06
C MET A 369 36.01 -29.67 -23.98
N ALA A 370 35.34 -30.73 -23.50
CA ALA A 370 35.90 -32.07 -23.52
C ALA A 370 36.19 -32.56 -24.96
N GLU A 371 35.28 -32.33 -25.89
CA GLU A 371 35.46 -32.64 -27.32
C GLU A 371 36.57 -31.78 -27.93
N SER A 372 36.61 -30.49 -27.62
CA SER A 372 37.66 -29.58 -28.09
C SER A 372 39.06 -30.03 -27.62
N ALA A 373 39.18 -30.46 -26.37
CA ALA A 373 40.41 -31.03 -25.82
C ALA A 373 40.81 -32.35 -26.52
N GLN A 374 39.83 -33.22 -26.80
CA GLN A 374 40.06 -34.46 -27.56
C GLN A 374 40.54 -34.17 -28.99
N GLU A 375 39.91 -33.23 -29.69
CA GLU A 375 40.27 -32.87 -31.06
C GLU A 375 41.73 -32.38 -31.15
N HIS A 376 42.16 -31.53 -30.20
CA HIS A 376 43.55 -31.08 -30.14
C HIS A 376 44.52 -32.24 -29.84
N ALA A 377 44.13 -33.18 -28.97
CA ALA A 377 44.95 -34.35 -28.68
C ALA A 377 45.12 -35.26 -29.90
N ASP A 378 44.05 -35.45 -30.68
CA ASP A 378 44.07 -36.26 -31.91
C ASP A 378 44.92 -35.60 -33.00
N LYS A 379 44.80 -34.27 -33.16
CA LYS A 379 45.67 -33.48 -34.05
C LYS A 379 47.15 -33.56 -33.65
N ALA A 380 47.45 -33.56 -32.34
CA ALA A 380 48.81 -33.72 -31.85
C ALA A 380 49.35 -35.12 -32.16
N GLN A 381 48.55 -36.17 -31.97
CA GLN A 381 48.92 -37.54 -32.31
C GLN A 381 49.18 -37.71 -33.81
N GLN A 382 48.31 -37.15 -34.66
CA GLN A 382 48.49 -37.17 -36.10
C GLN A 382 49.84 -36.58 -36.53
N ARG A 383 50.26 -35.46 -35.94
CA ARG A 383 51.58 -34.85 -36.24
C ARG A 383 52.75 -35.75 -35.84
N ILE A 384 52.63 -36.52 -34.75
CA ILE A 384 53.67 -37.50 -34.34
C ILE A 384 53.72 -38.65 -35.35
N ASP A 385 52.56 -39.16 -35.74
CA ASP A 385 52.46 -40.27 -36.69
C ASP A 385 53.04 -39.87 -38.06
N GLU A 386 52.72 -38.66 -38.55
CA GLU A 386 53.29 -38.08 -39.78
C GLU A 386 54.81 -37.89 -39.68
N ALA A 387 55.31 -37.35 -38.57
CA ALA A 387 56.76 -37.17 -38.36
C ALA A 387 57.49 -38.52 -38.28
N THR A 388 56.86 -39.54 -37.68
CA THR A 388 57.41 -40.89 -37.59
C THR A 388 57.45 -41.55 -38.97
N GLN A 389 56.38 -41.43 -39.76
CA GLN A 389 56.35 -41.92 -41.14
C GLN A 389 57.43 -41.27 -42.01
N LEU A 390 57.58 -39.94 -41.92
CA LEU A 390 58.65 -39.22 -42.64
C LEU A 390 60.04 -39.72 -42.23
N GLN A 391 60.26 -39.95 -40.94
CA GLN A 391 61.54 -40.47 -40.46
C GLN A 391 61.80 -41.91 -40.91
N GLU A 392 60.77 -42.76 -40.96
CA GLU A 392 60.84 -44.11 -41.51
C GLU A 392 61.13 -44.10 -43.02
N GLU A 393 60.47 -43.22 -43.78
CA GLU A 393 60.72 -43.00 -45.21
C GLU A 393 62.15 -42.51 -45.47
N GLU A 394 62.63 -41.51 -44.73
CA GLU A 394 64.02 -41.04 -44.81
C GLU A 394 65.02 -42.15 -44.45
N GLN A 395 64.74 -42.94 -43.40
CA GLN A 395 65.58 -44.09 -43.05
C GLN A 395 65.56 -45.15 -44.16
N GLN A 396 64.41 -45.41 -44.77
CA GLN A 396 64.27 -46.35 -45.86
C GLN A 396 65.01 -45.86 -47.11
N GLU A 397 64.94 -44.57 -47.44
CA GLU A 397 65.74 -43.95 -48.49
C GLU A 397 67.24 -44.03 -48.20
N ARG A 398 67.68 -43.70 -46.98
CA ARG A 398 69.09 -43.88 -46.57
C ARG A 398 69.53 -45.33 -46.71
N ARG A 399 68.68 -46.30 -46.33
CA ARG A 399 68.96 -47.74 -46.55
C ARG A 399 69.06 -48.06 -48.03
N ARG A 400 68.18 -47.55 -48.88
CA ARG A 400 68.25 -47.72 -50.34
C ARG A 400 69.54 -47.12 -50.92
N LEU A 401 69.96 -45.93 -50.46
CA LEU A 401 71.19 -45.26 -50.85
C LEU A 401 72.46 -46.02 -50.40
N ILE A 402 72.45 -46.55 -49.17
CA ILE A 402 73.53 -47.41 -48.65
C ILE A 402 73.61 -48.72 -49.45
N ILE A 403 72.48 -49.36 -49.75
CA ILE A 403 72.45 -50.57 -50.57
C ILE A 403 72.94 -50.26 -51.99
N ALA A 404 72.49 -49.17 -52.61
CA ALA A 404 72.92 -48.75 -53.94
C ALA A 404 74.43 -48.45 -54.00
N SER A 405 74.99 -47.75 -53.01
CA SER A 405 76.43 -47.48 -52.91
C SER A 405 77.25 -48.75 -52.59
N GLY A 406 76.72 -49.66 -51.76
CA GLY A 406 77.30 -50.97 -51.53
C GLY A 406 77.37 -51.82 -52.80
N ILE A 407 76.29 -51.85 -53.58
CA ILE A 407 76.25 -52.53 -54.89
C ILE A 407 77.24 -51.89 -55.85
N ALA A 408 77.27 -50.56 -55.96
CA ALA A 408 78.24 -49.85 -56.80
C ALA A 408 79.69 -50.14 -56.38
N GLY A 409 79.98 -50.18 -55.07
CA GLY A 409 81.29 -50.56 -54.54
C GLY A 409 81.68 -51.99 -54.89
N VAL A 410 80.77 -52.96 -54.76
CA VAL A 410 81.00 -54.34 -55.18
C VAL A 410 81.23 -54.42 -56.69
N ILE A 411 80.46 -53.70 -57.51
CA ILE A 411 80.67 -53.63 -58.96
C ILE A 411 82.07 -53.09 -59.28
N VAL A 412 82.53 -52.04 -58.60
CA VAL A 412 83.88 -51.49 -58.78
C VAL A 412 84.96 -52.47 -58.35
N VAL A 413 84.79 -53.17 -57.22
CA VAL A 413 85.75 -54.18 -56.74
C VAL A 413 85.78 -55.40 -57.67
N VAL A 414 84.63 -55.86 -58.15
CA VAL A 414 84.53 -56.94 -59.13
C VAL A 414 85.12 -56.49 -60.47
N ALA A 415 84.86 -55.28 -60.94
CA ALA A 415 85.47 -54.73 -62.14
C ALA A 415 87.00 -54.61 -62.00
N LEU A 416 87.50 -54.20 -60.84
CA LEU A 416 88.93 -54.17 -60.52
C LEU A 416 89.54 -55.58 -60.43
N LEU A 417 88.85 -56.54 -59.82
CA LEU A 417 89.26 -57.95 -59.77
C LEU A 417 89.25 -58.59 -61.16
N VAL A 418 88.23 -58.30 -61.97
CA VAL A 418 88.17 -58.70 -63.38
C VAL A 418 89.31 -58.04 -64.15
N LEU A 419 89.61 -56.75 -63.94
CA LEU A 419 90.78 -56.07 -64.52
C LEU A 419 92.13 -56.65 -64.06
N LEU A 420 92.21 -57.10 -62.81
CA LEU A 420 93.40 -57.78 -62.26
C LEU A 420 93.54 -59.21 -62.80
N LEU A 421 92.43 -59.94 -63.00
CA LEU A 421 92.40 -61.31 -63.54
C LEU A 421 92.49 -61.36 -65.07
N THR A 422 92.10 -60.30 -65.77
CA THR A 422 92.17 -60.20 -67.25
C THR A 422 93.48 -59.58 -67.74
N ARG A 423 94.43 -59.25 -66.86
CA ARG A 423 95.79 -58.83 -67.24
C ARG A 423 96.69 -60.03 -67.63
N ARG A 424 96.27 -60.80 -68.64
CA ARG A 424 97.17 -61.45 -69.61
C ARG A 424 97.00 -60.72 -70.95
N ARG A 425 97.90 -59.78 -71.22
CA ARG A 425 98.14 -59.16 -72.54
C ARG A 425 98.92 -60.15 -73.45
N PRO A 426 99.15 -59.88 -74.76
CA PRO A 426 98.68 -58.78 -75.64
C PRO A 426 98.25 -59.25 -77.06
N VAL A 427 97.60 -58.39 -77.87
CA VAL A 427 97.73 -58.23 -79.36
C VAL A 427 96.98 -56.91 -79.70
N VAL A 428 97.62 -55.77 -80.01
CA VAL A 428 98.16 -55.24 -81.28
C VAL A 428 97.11 -54.80 -82.32
N GLY A 429 97.21 -53.52 -82.72
CA GLY A 429 96.56 -52.87 -83.89
C GLY A 429 95.24 -52.18 -83.55
N GLY A 430 94.91 -50.95 -83.93
CA GLY A 430 95.46 -49.95 -84.84
C GLY A 430 94.29 -49.03 -85.24
N VAL A 431 94.42 -47.71 -85.06
CA VAL A 431 94.26 -46.66 -86.10
C VAL A 431 92.88 -45.96 -86.15
N ASP A 432 92.97 -44.63 -86.03
CA ASP A 432 92.19 -43.49 -86.57
C ASP A 432 90.77 -43.03 -86.13
N GLU A 433 90.79 -41.74 -85.73
CA GLU A 433 90.03 -40.57 -86.22
C GLU A 433 88.58 -40.22 -85.80
N SER A 434 88.40 -38.89 -85.71
CA SER A 434 87.20 -38.03 -85.69
C SER A 434 86.47 -37.84 -84.35
N GLU A 435 86.57 -36.65 -83.73
CA GLU A 435 85.71 -35.46 -83.95
C GLU A 435 84.23 -35.67 -83.59
N ASN A 436 83.78 -35.11 -82.45
CA ASN A 436 82.73 -34.06 -82.41
C ASN A 436 82.28 -33.72 -80.98
N ALA A 437 82.19 -32.41 -80.72
CA ALA A 437 81.38 -31.80 -79.66
C ALA A 437 79.87 -32.00 -79.96
N PRO A 438 78.96 -31.72 -79.01
CA PRO A 438 78.40 -30.37 -78.84
C PRO A 438 78.09 -29.98 -77.37
N GLU A 439 78.17 -28.70 -77.02
CA GLU A 439 77.06 -27.75 -76.67
C GLU A 439 76.19 -28.19 -75.47
N HIS A 440 76.17 -27.45 -74.35
CA HIS A 440 75.40 -26.23 -74.02
C HIS A 440 73.88 -26.46 -73.87
N GLU A 441 73.36 -26.10 -72.67
CA GLU A 441 72.08 -25.44 -72.30
C GLU A 441 71.60 -25.96 -70.92
N GLU A 442 71.52 -25.19 -69.83
CA GLU A 442 70.76 -23.96 -69.47
C GLU A 442 69.33 -24.21 -68.91
N HIS A 443 69.01 -23.45 -67.85
CA HIS A 443 67.70 -23.01 -67.32
C HIS A 443 66.80 -23.83 -66.36
N GLU A 444 66.59 -23.21 -65.18
CA GLU A 444 65.32 -22.90 -64.43
C GLU A 444 64.38 -24.04 -63.95
N ARG A 445 63.83 -24.03 -62.72
CA ARG A 445 63.39 -22.94 -61.81
C ARG A 445 63.67 -23.25 -60.35
#